data_AF-A0A3E0PQ15-F1
#
_entry.id   AF-A0A3E0PQ15-F1
#
_cell.length_a   1.000
_cell.length_b   1.000
_cell.length_c   1.000
_cell.angle_alpha   90.00
_cell.angle_beta   90.00
_cell.angle_gamma   90.00
#
_symmetry.space_group_name_H-M   'P 1'
#
loop_
_entity.id
_entity.type
_entity.pdbx_description
1 polymer ?
#
loop_
_entity_poly.entity_id
_entity_poly.type
_entity_poly.pdbx_seq_one_letter_code
_entity_poly.pdbx_strand_id
1 'polypeptide(L)'
;MNVEERSDMGRPPILNEAKQREICAILAVGCSRATAAQYVGCHPDTIRNTALRDDAFAEALGQAESKHEVRHLTFINKAAEEGRYWRAAAWALERRFPSRYGRRRGDLFTAEQVSHVLGQFAGVILEEVPDEMQRERILSRLSDVTSRLQRAAARGDDA
;
A
#
# COMPACT_ATOMS: atom_id res chain seq x y z
N MET A 1 -57.54 21.18 -2.29
CA MET A 1 -57.51 19.86 -2.96
C MET A 1 -56.31 19.15 -2.39
N ASN A 2 -56.51 18.40 -1.31
CA ASN A 2 -55.47 17.67 -0.61
C ASN A 2 -55.20 16.38 -1.37
N VAL A 3 -53.95 16.17 -1.79
CA VAL A 3 -53.51 14.91 -2.37
C VAL A 3 -53.09 14.01 -1.22
N GLU A 4 -53.93 13.03 -0.93
CA GLU A 4 -53.69 11.98 0.06
C GLU A 4 -52.43 11.17 -0.30
N GLU A 5 -51.52 11.07 0.67
CA GLU A 5 -50.37 10.18 0.67
C GLU A 5 -50.84 8.72 0.56
N ARG A 6 -50.33 8.00 -0.44
CA ARG A 6 -50.49 6.55 -0.53
C ARG A 6 -49.50 5.88 0.42
N SER A 7 -50.01 5.38 1.54
CA SER A 7 -49.27 4.49 2.44
C SER A 7 -49.07 3.12 1.79
N ASP A 8 -47.86 2.85 1.31
CA ASP A 8 -47.47 1.54 0.79
C ASP A 8 -47.10 0.62 1.98
N MET A 9 -48.06 -0.18 2.43
CA MET A 9 -47.97 -1.01 3.64
C MET A 9 -47.24 -2.34 3.37
N GLY A 10 -45.92 -2.26 3.13
CA GLY A 10 -44.99 -3.36 3.34
C GLY A 10 -44.37 -3.31 4.74
N ARG A 11 -43.86 -4.42 5.26
CA ARG A 11 -43.03 -4.42 6.49
C ARG A 11 -41.89 -3.42 6.27
N PRO A 12 -41.73 -2.39 7.13
CA PRO A 12 -40.71 -1.38 6.92
C PRO A 12 -39.33 -2.04 6.83
N PRO A 13 -38.49 -1.63 5.87
CA PRO A 13 -37.17 -2.20 5.69
C PRO A 13 -36.36 -2.03 6.99
N ILE A 14 -35.59 -3.07 7.35
CA ILE A 14 -34.77 -3.09 8.59
C ILE A 14 -33.84 -1.88 8.67
N LEU A 15 -33.38 -1.41 7.50
CA LEU A 15 -32.62 -0.18 7.31
C LEU A 15 -33.50 0.83 6.58
N ASN A 16 -34.22 1.66 7.35
CA ASN A 16 -34.88 2.84 6.81
C ASN A 16 -33.82 3.93 6.52
N GLU A 17 -34.24 5.01 5.85
CA GLU A 17 -33.34 6.12 5.48
C GLU A 17 -32.60 6.71 6.69
N ALA A 18 -33.26 6.80 7.85
CA ALA A 18 -32.63 7.31 9.07
C ALA A 18 -31.44 6.45 9.50
N LYS A 19 -31.62 5.12 9.56
CA LYS A 19 -30.53 4.18 9.87
C LYS A 19 -29.44 4.17 8.79
N GLN A 20 -29.79 4.32 7.52
CA GLN A 20 -28.81 4.46 6.44
C GLN A 20 -27.93 5.70 6.64
N ARG A 21 -28.52 6.84 7.00
CA ARG A 21 -27.77 8.08 7.30
C ARG A 21 -26.88 7.92 8.53
N GLU A 22 -27.37 7.28 9.59
CA GLU A 22 -26.56 6.98 10.80
C GLU A 22 -25.37 6.09 10.47
N ILE A 23 -25.56 5.03 9.68
CA ILE A 23 -24.46 4.17 9.21
C ILE A 23 -23.42 5.02 8.48
N CYS A 24 -23.83 5.86 7.52
CA CYS A 24 -22.90 6.70 6.77
C CYS A 24 -22.15 7.69 7.68
N ALA A 25 -22.82 8.27 8.68
CA ALA A 25 -22.17 9.16 9.65
C ALA A 25 -21.07 8.44 10.46
N ILE A 26 -21.33 7.21 10.88
CA ILE A 26 -20.38 6.38 11.63
C ILE A 26 -19.16 6.01 10.77
N LEU A 27 -19.39 5.60 9.53
CA LEU A 27 -18.30 5.29 8.58
C LEU A 27 -17.46 6.51 8.23
N ALA A 28 -18.08 7.69 8.11
CA ALA A 28 -17.39 8.95 7.84
C ALA A 28 -16.40 9.38 8.93
N VAL A 29 -16.54 8.84 10.14
CA VAL A 29 -15.62 9.05 11.27
C VAL A 29 -14.53 7.95 11.31
N GLY A 30 -14.60 6.93 10.46
CA GLY A 30 -13.59 5.88 10.31
C GLY A 30 -13.93 4.56 10.98
N CYS A 31 -15.15 4.42 11.49
CA CYS A 31 -15.58 3.15 12.06
C CYS A 31 -15.83 2.10 10.98
N SER A 32 -15.84 0.83 11.38
CA SER A 32 -16.13 -0.29 10.47
C SER A 32 -17.64 -0.43 10.21
N ARG A 33 -18.01 -1.08 9.11
CA ARG A 33 -19.42 -1.48 8.85
C ARG A 33 -19.98 -2.38 9.96
N ALA A 34 -19.15 -3.20 10.60
CA ALA A 34 -19.57 -4.04 11.72
C ALA A 34 -19.95 -3.19 12.95
N THR A 35 -19.14 -2.18 13.27
CA THR A 35 -19.43 -1.20 14.33
C THR A 35 -20.72 -0.43 14.03
N ALA A 36 -20.89 0.02 12.78
CA ALA A 36 -22.11 0.72 12.37
C ALA A 36 -23.35 -0.18 12.49
N ALA A 37 -23.26 -1.44 12.06
CA ALA A 37 -24.34 -2.42 12.17
C ALA A 37 -24.75 -2.68 13.62
N GLN A 38 -23.76 -2.85 14.50
CA GLN A 38 -24.00 -2.99 15.94
C GLN A 38 -24.71 -1.75 16.51
N TYR A 39 -24.29 -0.55 16.11
CA TYR A 39 -24.88 0.70 16.57
C TYR A 39 -26.35 0.84 16.18
N VAL A 40 -26.71 0.56 14.91
CA VAL A 40 -28.09 0.69 14.42
C VAL A 40 -28.98 -0.54 14.70
N GLY A 41 -28.40 -1.56 15.34
CA GLY A 41 -29.07 -2.80 15.73
C GLY A 41 -29.43 -3.71 14.55
N CYS A 42 -28.49 -3.94 13.63
CA CYS A 42 -28.66 -4.91 12.53
C CYS A 42 -27.44 -5.83 12.37
N HIS A 43 -27.58 -6.88 11.56
CA HIS A 43 -26.45 -7.71 11.15
C HIS A 43 -25.62 -6.98 10.07
N PRO A 44 -24.28 -7.12 10.03
CA PRO A 44 -23.47 -6.48 8.98
C PRO A 44 -23.88 -6.87 7.55
N ASP A 45 -24.35 -8.11 7.34
CA ASP A 45 -24.88 -8.55 6.05
C ASP A 45 -26.11 -7.76 5.62
N THR A 46 -26.89 -7.20 6.56
CA THR A 46 -28.03 -6.35 6.23
C THR A 46 -27.54 -5.09 5.49
N ILE A 47 -26.45 -4.47 5.93
CA ILE A 47 -25.88 -3.29 5.27
C ILE A 47 -25.42 -3.65 3.86
N ARG A 48 -24.66 -4.75 3.71
CA ARG A 48 -24.20 -5.23 2.39
C ARG A 48 -25.37 -5.52 1.46
N ASN A 49 -26.35 -6.29 1.92
CA ASN A 49 -27.47 -6.71 1.10
C ASN A 49 -28.39 -5.55 0.71
N THR A 50 -28.52 -4.53 1.57
CA THR A 50 -29.24 -3.29 1.23
C THR A 50 -28.46 -2.50 0.19
N ALA A 51 -27.14 -2.32 0.34
CA ALA A 51 -26.32 -1.63 -0.65
C ALA A 51 -26.33 -2.31 -2.03
N LEU A 52 -26.42 -3.65 -2.08
CA LEU A 52 -26.56 -4.38 -3.35
C LEU A 52 -27.89 -4.14 -4.08
N ARG A 53 -28.89 -3.58 -3.41
CA ARG A 53 -30.24 -3.35 -3.96
C ARG A 53 -30.59 -1.88 -4.09
N ASP A 54 -29.75 -1.00 -3.56
CA ASP A 54 -29.94 0.44 -3.47
C ASP A 54 -28.62 1.13 -3.82
N ASP A 55 -28.49 1.50 -5.09
CA ASP A 55 -27.29 2.12 -5.64
C ASP A 55 -26.97 3.46 -4.98
N ALA A 56 -28.00 4.23 -4.58
CA ALA A 56 -27.80 5.50 -3.88
C ALA A 56 -27.22 5.27 -2.48
N PHE A 57 -27.70 4.27 -1.75
CA PHE A 57 -27.10 3.88 -0.48
C PHE A 57 -25.69 3.33 -0.65
N ALA A 58 -25.42 2.55 -1.70
CA ALA A 58 -24.08 2.04 -2.01
C ALA A 58 -23.09 3.17 -2.27
N GLU A 59 -23.48 4.18 -3.05
CA GLU A 59 -22.66 5.36 -3.29
C GLU A 59 -22.42 6.14 -2.00
N ALA A 60 -23.47 6.40 -1.21
CA ALA A 60 -23.36 7.09 0.08
C ALA A 60 -22.42 6.36 1.05
N LEU A 61 -22.47 5.02 1.10
CA LEU A 61 -21.54 4.20 1.88
C LEU A 61 -20.09 4.39 1.40
N GLY A 62 -19.84 4.29 0.09
CA GLY A 62 -18.50 4.47 -0.47
C GLY A 62 -17.94 5.86 -0.18
N GLN A 63 -18.75 6.91 -0.37
CA GLN A 63 -18.36 8.28 -0.05
C GLN A 63 -18.05 8.45 1.45
N ALA A 64 -18.86 7.87 2.33
CA ALA A 64 -18.62 7.92 3.76
C ALA A 64 -17.30 7.25 4.15
N GLU A 65 -17.00 6.07 3.59
CA GLU A 65 -15.74 5.36 3.85
C GLU A 65 -14.52 6.17 3.39
N SER A 66 -14.58 6.76 2.18
CA SER A 66 -13.50 7.61 1.68
C SER A 66 -13.34 8.93 2.47
N LYS A 67 -14.43 9.47 3.02
CA LYS A 67 -14.41 10.74 3.75
C LYS A 67 -13.49 10.72 4.97
N HIS A 68 -13.41 9.59 5.67
CA HIS A 68 -12.49 9.43 6.78
C HIS A 68 -11.03 9.53 6.32
N GLU A 69 -10.65 8.81 5.26
CA GLU A 69 -9.30 8.85 4.71
C GLU A 69 -8.93 10.26 4.27
N VAL A 70 -9.80 10.92 3.49
CA VAL A 70 -9.59 12.30 3.04
C VAL A 70 -9.39 13.23 4.24
N ARG A 71 -10.24 13.13 5.27
CA ARG A 71 -10.13 13.96 6.47
C ARG A 71 -8.76 13.79 7.15
N HIS A 72 -8.29 12.57 7.33
CA HIS A 72 -6.97 12.34 7.95
C HIS A 72 -5.82 12.84 7.08
N LEU A 73 -5.90 12.68 5.75
CA LEU A 73 -4.92 13.27 4.85
C LEU A 73 -4.90 14.81 4.96
N THR A 74 -6.06 15.47 5.13
CA THR A 74 -6.07 16.92 5.38
C THR A 74 -5.38 17.31 6.69
N PHE A 75 -5.51 16.51 7.75
CA PHE A 75 -4.81 16.77 9.01
C PHE A 75 -3.31 16.60 8.88
N ILE A 76 -2.85 15.57 8.15
CA ILE A 76 -1.43 15.37 7.86
C ILE A 76 -0.87 16.54 7.06
N ASN A 77 -1.58 16.99 6.03
CA ASN A 77 -1.16 18.15 5.23
C ASN A 77 -1.09 19.43 6.06
N LYS A 78 -2.09 19.70 6.91
CA LYS A 78 -2.05 20.85 7.83
C LYS A 78 -0.87 20.78 8.80
N ALA A 79 -0.61 19.61 9.38
CA ALA A 79 0.55 19.43 10.24
C ALA A 79 1.86 19.66 9.48
N ALA A 80 1.96 19.23 8.22
CA ALA A 80 3.14 19.41 7.38
C ALA A 80 3.46 20.89 7.10
N GLU A 81 2.46 21.78 7.12
CA GLU A 81 2.65 23.24 6.99
C GLU A 81 3.30 23.85 8.25
N GLU A 82 3.15 23.21 9.42
CA GLU A 82 3.77 23.66 10.65
C GLU A 82 5.21 23.13 10.78
N GLY A 83 6.21 24.02 10.77
CA GLY A 83 7.63 23.62 10.78
C GLY A 83 8.05 22.70 11.94
N ARG A 84 7.35 22.72 13.08
CA ARG A 84 7.61 21.80 14.21
C ARG A 84 7.26 20.34 13.91
N TYR A 85 6.40 20.08 12.93
CA TYR A 85 5.95 18.74 12.52
C TYR A 85 6.52 18.34 11.16
N TRP A 86 7.78 18.66 10.88
CA TRP A 86 8.48 18.30 9.64
C TRP A 86 8.34 16.82 9.23
N ARG A 87 8.15 15.91 10.20
CA ARG A 87 7.91 14.47 9.96
C ARG A 87 6.65 14.21 9.14
N ALA A 88 5.61 15.04 9.27
CA ALA A 88 4.40 14.93 8.46
C ALA A 88 4.69 15.25 6.99
N ALA A 89 5.49 16.29 6.72
CA ALA A 89 5.95 16.62 5.37
C ALA A 89 6.84 15.52 4.78
N ALA A 90 7.79 15.00 5.56
CA ALA A 90 8.64 13.88 5.16
C ALA A 90 7.81 12.63 4.83
N TRP A 91 6.87 12.25 5.70
CA TRP A 91 5.97 11.11 5.48
C TRP A 91 5.14 11.25 4.20
N ALA A 92 4.61 12.46 3.93
CA ALA A 92 3.84 12.73 2.71
C ALA A 92 4.71 12.58 1.45
N LEU A 93 5.95 13.08 1.48
CA LEU A 93 6.90 12.95 0.39
C LEU A 93 7.34 11.50 0.16
N GLU A 94 7.63 10.75 1.22
CA GLU A 94 7.97 9.32 1.18
C GLU A 94 6.88 8.49 0.47
N ARG A 95 5.61 8.77 0.76
CA ARG A 95 4.49 8.02 0.15
C ARG A 95 4.15 8.49 -1.26
N ARG A 96 4.30 9.79 -1.56
CA ARG A 96 3.99 10.33 -2.89
C ARG A 96 5.09 10.05 -3.90
N PHE A 97 6.36 10.07 -3.49
CA PHE A 97 7.50 9.82 -4.35
C PHE A 97 8.48 8.82 -3.69
N PRO A 98 8.08 7.54 -3.55
CA PRO A 98 8.86 6.53 -2.84
C PRO A 98 10.24 6.28 -3.47
N SER A 99 10.40 6.44 -4.79
CA SER A 99 11.69 6.30 -5.44
C SER A 99 12.70 7.40 -5.09
N ARG A 100 12.22 8.59 -4.70
CA ARG A 100 13.08 9.75 -4.39
C ARG A 100 13.30 9.91 -2.89
N TYR A 101 12.24 9.78 -2.10
CA TYR A 101 12.27 10.05 -0.67
C TYR A 101 12.09 8.81 0.20
N GLY A 102 11.65 7.68 -0.38
CA GLY A 102 11.49 6.44 0.37
C GLY A 102 12.81 5.94 0.93
N ARG A 103 12.74 5.23 2.05
CA ARG A 103 13.91 4.56 2.64
C ARG A 103 14.50 3.61 1.59
N ARG A 104 15.74 3.87 1.17
CA ARG A 104 16.56 2.90 0.44
C ARG A 104 16.72 1.69 1.35
N ARG A 105 16.00 0.60 1.08
CA ARG A 105 16.27 -0.67 1.75
C ARG A 105 17.69 -1.08 1.35
N GLY A 106 18.51 -1.45 2.32
CA GLY A 106 19.88 -1.92 2.11
C GLY A 106 20.00 -3.25 1.36
N ASP A 107 19.01 -3.61 0.53
CA ASP A 107 19.04 -4.78 -0.36
C ASP A 107 19.84 -4.51 -1.63
N LEU A 108 20.87 -3.67 -1.54
CA LEU A 108 21.89 -3.57 -2.56
C LEU A 108 23.03 -4.45 -2.08
N PHE A 109 23.22 -5.61 -2.72
CA PHE A 109 24.44 -6.37 -2.53
C PHE A 109 25.62 -5.44 -2.81
N THR A 110 26.54 -5.30 -1.85
CA THR A 110 27.79 -4.58 -2.11
C THR A 110 28.55 -5.33 -3.21
N ALA A 111 29.41 -4.63 -3.96
CA ALA A 111 30.24 -5.30 -4.97
C ALA A 111 31.09 -6.42 -4.36
N GLU A 112 31.47 -6.28 -3.09
CA GLU A 112 32.13 -7.32 -2.31
C GLU A 112 31.22 -8.54 -2.08
N GLN A 113 29.96 -8.34 -1.66
CA GLN A 113 28.99 -9.43 -1.50
C GLN A 113 28.71 -10.14 -2.83
N VAL A 114 28.57 -9.42 -3.94
CA VAL A 114 28.41 -10.02 -5.27
C VAL A 114 29.66 -10.80 -5.68
N SER A 115 30.85 -10.24 -5.46
CA SER A 115 32.13 -10.91 -5.73
C SER A 115 32.27 -12.21 -4.95
N HIS A 116 31.86 -12.22 -3.68
CA HIS A 116 31.93 -13.39 -2.83
C HIS A 116 31.03 -14.52 -3.36
N VAL A 117 29.79 -14.20 -3.71
CA VAL A 117 28.84 -15.18 -4.27
C VAL A 117 29.35 -15.71 -5.62
N LEU A 118 29.86 -14.84 -6.50
CA LEU A 118 30.43 -15.27 -7.78
C LEU A 118 31.64 -16.21 -7.60
N GLY A 119 32.48 -15.98 -6.59
CA GLY A 119 33.59 -16.87 -6.24
C GLY A 119 33.13 -18.25 -5.79
N GLN A 120 32.04 -18.32 -5.00
CA GLN A 120 31.44 -19.60 -4.59
C GLN A 120 30.89 -20.37 -5.79
N PHE A 121 30.19 -19.70 -6.71
CA PHE A 121 29.72 -20.33 -7.96
C PHE A 121 30.88 -20.80 -8.84
N ALA A 122 31.96 -20.02 -8.92
CA ALA A 122 33.16 -20.39 -9.66
C ALA A 122 33.75 -21.71 -9.17
N GLY A 123 33.88 -21.88 -7.85
CA GLY A 123 34.39 -23.10 -7.24
C GLY A 123 33.59 -24.34 -7.66
N VAL A 124 32.25 -24.27 -7.53
CA VAL A 124 31.35 -25.37 -7.91
C VAL A 124 31.46 -25.70 -9.41
N ILE A 125 31.54 -24.69 -10.28
CA ILE A 125 31.66 -24.91 -11.73
C ILE A 125 33.01 -25.55 -12.08
N LEU A 126 34.10 -25.10 -11.44
CA LEU A 126 35.45 -25.59 -11.75
C LEU A 126 35.67 -27.05 -11.34
N GLU A 127 34.96 -27.52 -10.31
CA GLU A 127 34.97 -28.93 -9.89
C GLU A 127 34.43 -29.86 -10.99
N GLU A 128 33.50 -29.38 -11.81
CA GLU A 128 32.87 -30.15 -12.90
C GLU A 128 33.62 -30.03 -14.25
N VAL A 129 34.70 -29.24 -14.32
CA VAL A 129 35.46 -29.01 -15.56
C VAL A 129 36.74 -29.86 -15.56
N PRO A 130 36.86 -30.89 -16.43
CA PRO A 130 38.04 -31.76 -16.43
C PRO A 130 39.30 -31.13 -17.01
N ASP A 131 39.15 -30.23 -17.99
CA ASP A 131 40.25 -29.63 -18.75
C ASP A 131 40.86 -28.43 -18.00
N GLU A 132 42.14 -28.54 -17.63
CA GLU A 132 42.88 -27.51 -16.89
C GLU A 132 42.91 -26.17 -17.65
N MET A 133 43.06 -26.23 -18.98
CA MET A 133 43.10 -25.03 -19.82
C MET A 133 41.73 -24.34 -19.89
N GLN A 134 40.62 -25.07 -19.80
CA GLN A 134 39.27 -24.49 -19.65
C GLN A 134 39.07 -23.89 -18.26
N ARG A 135 39.55 -24.51 -17.19
CA ARG A 135 39.49 -23.95 -15.83
C ARG A 135 40.18 -22.59 -15.74
N GLU A 136 41.41 -22.49 -16.25
CA GLU A 136 42.18 -21.23 -16.25
C GLU A 136 41.47 -20.12 -17.03
N ARG A 137 40.87 -20.45 -18.19
CA ARG A 137 40.11 -19.47 -18.99
C ARG A 137 38.86 -18.97 -18.27
N ILE A 138 38.16 -19.86 -17.55
CA ILE A 138 36.97 -19.48 -16.77
C ILE A 138 37.37 -18.58 -15.60
N LEU A 139 38.42 -18.94 -14.86
CA LEU A 139 38.96 -18.13 -13.76
C LEU A 139 39.37 -16.73 -14.21
N SER A 140 40.10 -16.63 -15.33
CA SER A 140 40.52 -15.35 -15.89
C SER A 140 39.31 -14.45 -16.23
N ARG A 141 38.29 -15.01 -16.88
CA ARG A 141 37.08 -14.26 -17.24
C ARG A 141 36.25 -13.83 -16.03
N LEU A 142 36.16 -14.67 -14.99
CA LEU A 142 35.45 -14.33 -13.76
C LEU A 142 36.17 -13.22 -12.98
N SER A 143 37.51 -13.28 -12.92
CA SER A 143 38.32 -12.21 -12.33
C SER A 143 38.10 -10.86 -13.01
N ASP A 144 37.98 -10.87 -14.35
CA ASP A 144 37.65 -9.67 -15.13
C ASP A 144 36.26 -9.12 -14.81
N VAL A 145 35.25 -9.99 -14.67
CA VAL A 145 33.87 -9.59 -14.34
C VAL A 145 33.83 -8.98 -12.95
N THR A 146 34.45 -9.62 -11.96
CA THR A 146 34.56 -9.12 -10.59
C THR A 146 35.25 -7.75 -10.53
N SER A 147 36.36 -7.59 -11.25
CA SER A 147 37.08 -6.32 -11.33
C SER A 147 36.25 -5.20 -11.96
N ARG A 148 35.39 -5.51 -12.95
CA ARG A 148 34.47 -4.53 -13.55
C ARG A 148 33.37 -4.12 -12.58
N LEU A 149 32.80 -5.08 -11.84
CA LEU A 149 31.79 -4.80 -10.82
C LEU A 149 32.31 -3.89 -9.72
N GLN A 150 33.52 -4.17 -9.21
CA GLN A 150 34.17 -3.31 -8.19
C GLN A 150 34.41 -1.88 -8.69
N ARG A 151 34.87 -1.72 -9.95
CA ARG A 151 35.05 -0.40 -10.58
C ARG A 151 33.74 0.34 -10.84
N ALA A 152 32.63 -0.36 -11.06
CA ALA A 152 31.32 0.25 -11.25
C ALA A 152 30.74 0.73 -9.92
N ALA A 153 30.87 -0.07 -8.86
CA ALA A 153 30.45 0.31 -7.51
C ALA A 153 31.23 1.52 -6.99
N ALA A 154 32.55 1.56 -7.18
CA ALA A 154 33.38 2.70 -6.78
C ALA A 154 33.02 4.04 -7.47
N ARG A 155 32.30 4.02 -8.60
CA ARG A 155 31.80 5.23 -9.28
C ARG A 155 30.39 5.62 -8.86
N GLY A 156 29.62 4.69 -8.31
CA GLY A 156 28.24 4.92 -7.89
C GLY A 156 28.12 5.62 -6.53
N ASP A 157 29.19 5.60 -5.72
CA ASP A 157 29.24 6.27 -4.42
C ASP A 157 29.54 7.79 -4.51
N ASP A 158 29.87 8.31 -5.72
CA ASP A 158 30.23 9.71 -5.98
C ASP A 158 29.06 10.58 -6.55
N ALA A 159 27.83 10.06 -6.63
CA ALA A 159 26.65 10.73 -7.24
C ALA A 159 25.41 10.75 -6.34
#